data_AF-A0A150S4Y5-F1
#
_entry.id   AF-A0A150S4Y5-F1
#
_cell.length_a   1.000
_cell.length_b   1.000
_cell.length_c   1.000
_cell.angle_alpha   90.00
_cell.angle_beta   90.00
_cell.angle_gamma   90.00
#
_symmetry.space_group_name_H-M   'P 1'
#
loop_
_entity.id
_entity.type
_entity.pdbx_description
1 polymer ?
#
loop_
_entity_poly.entity_id
_entity_poly.type
_entity_poly.pdbx_seq_one_letter_code
_entity_poly.pdbx_strand_id
1 'polypeptide(L)'
;MVFASLLLLGCGDSEDDGKGSGGAGSASTSAGAGGGGGSGGEGGSGGGLVDLDPRVEACLRINACDADGGTPLGIQTCLGHELDQRWAWATTGPRSLGLAAMDCKLAAADCAGVRACTPAAEAFAEACRDKAGADLCEGDTWVFCDELGAPLAAMDCAAAGLSCSSDFVAGCGAEPCDYATTSPSCDPADSDVLIECSAAGVLTRVHCPSQYNLVLVNSTEGEKVFSIAGETCGFDEQRGAFGCVGTGEACSFFSQQCDGAVLETCAGGKLSRRDCAAEEPDGQGCGFIQSGQFAGAASCGLVGGACDLGDDEACDGEVLRFCDMGTPAEVDCRAAGYTGCATAEQGGRTVAHCTP
;
A
#
# COMPACT_ATOMS: atom_id res chain seq x y z
N MET A 1 20.74 -13.74 11.95
CA MET A 1 19.91 -13.00 12.93
C MET A 1 19.67 -11.64 12.33
N VAL A 2 18.61 -11.53 11.54
CA VAL A 2 18.30 -10.35 10.71
C VAL A 2 17.14 -9.64 11.40
N PHE A 3 17.42 -8.45 11.93
CA PHE A 3 16.41 -7.55 12.49
C PHE A 3 15.89 -6.66 11.35
N ALA A 4 14.86 -7.13 10.66
CA ALA A 4 13.99 -6.32 9.81
C ALA A 4 12.65 -6.06 10.53
N SER A 5 12.71 -5.81 11.84
CA SER A 5 11.56 -5.82 12.76
C SER A 5 11.22 -4.45 13.34
N LEU A 6 11.35 -3.34 12.60
CA LEU A 6 11.16 -2.02 13.21
C LEU A 6 10.38 -0.97 12.41
N LEU A 7 9.60 -1.36 11.39
CA LEU A 7 8.74 -0.40 10.67
C LEU A 7 7.24 -0.74 10.62
N LEU A 8 6.79 -1.73 11.38
CA LEU A 8 5.36 -1.92 11.70
C LEU A 8 5.15 -1.73 13.21
N LEU A 9 5.30 -0.49 13.69
CA LEU A 9 4.83 -0.12 15.03
C LEU A 9 3.30 0.03 15.02
N GLY A 10 2.63 -1.11 15.02
CA GLY A 10 1.35 -1.25 15.70
C GLY A 10 1.61 -1.50 17.18
N CYS A 11 1.49 -0.47 18.02
CA CYS A 11 1.36 -0.65 19.46
C CYS A 11 0.17 0.20 19.93
N GLY A 12 -0.99 -0.44 20.01
CA GLY A 12 -2.08 0.03 20.84
C GLY A 12 -1.75 -0.29 22.30
N ASP A 13 -1.81 0.73 23.15
CA ASP A 13 -1.98 0.56 24.59
C ASP A 13 -3.30 1.27 24.96
N SER A 14 -4.30 0.46 25.31
CA SER A 14 -5.59 0.93 25.78
C SER A 14 -5.49 1.22 27.27
N GLU A 15 -5.46 2.50 27.64
CA GLU A 15 -5.72 2.89 29.03
C GLU A 15 -7.23 2.92 29.28
N ASP A 16 -7.62 2.02 30.16
CA ASP A 16 -8.95 1.76 30.69
C ASP A 16 -9.31 2.85 31.72
N ASP A 17 -10.40 3.60 31.50
CA ASP A 17 -11.06 4.36 32.57
C ASP A 17 -12.56 4.60 32.26
N GLY A 18 -13.41 3.71 32.80
CA GLY A 18 -14.38 4.13 33.80
C GLY A 18 -15.70 4.84 33.39
N LYS A 19 -16.76 4.02 33.27
CA LYS A 19 -18.13 4.19 33.81
C LYS A 19 -19.07 5.29 33.27
N GLY A 20 -20.21 4.83 32.72
CA GLY A 20 -21.47 5.57 32.69
C GLY A 20 -22.68 4.67 32.41
N SER A 21 -23.51 4.44 33.41
CA SER A 21 -24.63 3.49 33.46
C SER A 21 -25.94 3.96 32.81
N GLY A 22 -26.73 2.99 32.31
CA GLY A 22 -28.18 3.05 32.12
C GLY A 22 -28.61 2.41 30.79
N GLY A 23 -29.53 1.46 30.67
CA GLY A 23 -30.54 0.93 31.56
C GLY A 23 -31.80 0.61 30.74
N ALA A 24 -32.08 -0.69 30.59
CA ALA A 24 -33.37 -1.34 30.26
C ALA A 24 -34.01 -1.19 28.86
N GLY A 25 -34.42 -2.32 28.27
CA GLY A 25 -35.59 -2.35 27.39
C GLY A 25 -35.67 -3.46 26.32
N SER A 26 -36.19 -4.62 26.72
CA SER A 26 -37.11 -5.47 25.92
C SER A 26 -36.57 -6.36 24.78
N ALA A 27 -36.61 -7.65 25.11
CA ALA A 27 -36.96 -8.83 24.32
C ALA A 27 -37.62 -8.61 22.94
N SER A 28 -37.19 -9.42 21.97
CA SER A 28 -38.07 -10.10 21.02
C SER A 28 -37.37 -11.34 20.46
N THR A 29 -37.98 -12.49 20.76
CA THR A 29 -37.77 -13.81 20.16
C THR A 29 -38.32 -13.87 18.74
N SER A 30 -37.60 -14.52 17.82
CA SER A 30 -38.23 -15.31 16.76
C SER A 30 -37.31 -16.41 16.27
N ALA A 31 -37.74 -17.63 16.52
CA ALA A 31 -37.23 -18.86 15.93
C ALA A 31 -37.67 -18.97 14.46
N GLY A 32 -36.81 -19.55 13.63
CA GLY A 32 -37.14 -20.02 12.29
C GLY A 32 -36.27 -21.23 11.97
N ALA A 33 -36.91 -22.39 11.83
CA ALA A 33 -36.31 -23.69 11.60
C ALA A 33 -36.39 -24.12 10.13
N GLY A 34 -35.48 -25.02 9.74
CA GLY A 34 -35.52 -25.81 8.49
C GLY A 34 -34.31 -25.50 7.59
N GLY A 35 -33.46 -26.43 7.15
CA GLY A 35 -33.60 -27.88 7.04
C GLY A 35 -33.32 -28.28 5.58
N GLY A 36 -32.24 -29.04 5.34
CA GLY A 36 -31.87 -29.64 4.05
C GLY A 36 -30.39 -29.36 3.73
N GLY A 37 -29.46 -30.31 3.63
CA GLY A 37 -29.58 -31.73 3.31
C GLY A 37 -29.24 -31.97 1.85
N GLY A 38 -27.94 -32.08 1.52
CA GLY A 38 -27.41 -32.55 0.25
C GLY A 38 -25.89 -32.70 0.39
N SER A 39 -25.36 -33.88 0.73
CA SER A 39 -25.12 -35.05 -0.12
C SER A 39 -24.14 -34.79 -1.27
N GLY A 40 -22.85 -35.04 -0.99
CA GLY A 40 -21.98 -35.92 -1.78
C GLY A 40 -21.88 -35.67 -3.28
N GLY A 41 -20.80 -35.03 -3.68
CA GLY A 41 -20.23 -35.11 -5.02
C GLY A 41 -18.75 -35.46 -4.94
N GLU A 42 -18.43 -36.75 -4.85
CA GLU A 42 -17.13 -37.26 -5.28
C GLU A 42 -17.07 -37.22 -6.80
N GLY A 43 -15.94 -36.78 -7.36
CA GLY A 43 -15.53 -37.15 -8.72
C GLY A 43 -15.11 -35.98 -9.60
N GLY A 44 -13.80 -35.79 -9.72
CA GLY A 44 -13.25 -34.95 -10.79
C GLY A 44 -11.79 -34.56 -10.63
N SER A 45 -10.86 -35.53 -10.58
CA SER A 45 -9.46 -35.26 -10.96
C SER A 45 -9.40 -34.88 -12.43
N GLY A 46 -9.53 -33.59 -12.71
CA GLY A 46 -9.09 -32.95 -13.94
C GLY A 46 -8.12 -31.85 -13.52
N GLY A 47 -6.82 -32.09 -13.67
CA GLY A 47 -5.76 -31.13 -13.39
C GLY A 47 -5.76 -29.98 -14.40
N GLY A 48 -6.77 -29.13 -14.33
CA GLY A 48 -6.68 -27.76 -14.79
C GLY A 48 -6.12 -26.91 -13.65
N LEU A 49 -5.22 -25.98 -13.97
CA LEU A 49 -4.82 -24.94 -13.04
C LEU A 49 -6.09 -24.26 -12.51
N VAL A 50 -6.16 -24.05 -11.19
CA VAL A 50 -7.24 -23.27 -10.57
C VAL A 50 -7.20 -21.86 -11.16
N ASP A 51 -8.35 -21.33 -11.55
CA ASP A 51 -8.48 -19.96 -12.01
C ASP A 51 -8.33 -19.05 -10.78
N LEU A 52 -7.16 -18.46 -10.60
CA LEU A 52 -6.84 -17.55 -9.50
C LEU A 52 -7.10 -16.10 -9.93
N ASP A 53 -7.48 -15.24 -8.98
CA ASP A 53 -7.43 -13.80 -9.19
C ASP A 53 -6.00 -13.42 -9.63
N PRO A 54 -5.82 -12.66 -10.72
CA PRO A 54 -4.49 -12.31 -11.23
C PRO A 54 -3.58 -11.60 -10.21
N ARG A 55 -4.15 -10.83 -9.28
CA ARG A 55 -3.42 -10.18 -8.18
C ARG A 55 -2.90 -11.22 -7.19
N VAL A 56 -3.76 -12.19 -6.83
CA VAL A 56 -3.37 -13.32 -5.97
C VAL A 56 -2.28 -14.15 -6.64
N GLU A 57 -2.44 -14.47 -7.93
CA GLU A 57 -1.41 -15.20 -8.70
C GLU A 57 -0.07 -14.46 -8.72
N ALA A 58 -0.08 -13.15 -9.01
CA ALA A 58 1.13 -12.33 -9.00
C ALA A 58 1.80 -12.30 -7.61
N CYS A 59 1.02 -12.14 -6.54
CA CYS A 59 1.52 -12.10 -5.18
C CYS A 59 2.05 -13.45 -4.68
N LEU A 60 1.46 -14.57 -5.11
CA LEU A 60 1.98 -15.91 -4.84
C LEU A 60 3.34 -16.10 -5.51
N ARG A 61 3.46 -15.70 -6.77
CA ARG A 61 4.73 -15.76 -7.52
C ARG A 61 5.80 -14.93 -6.82
N ILE A 62 5.50 -13.68 -6.48
CA ILE A 62 6.46 -12.79 -5.80
C ILE A 62 6.95 -13.43 -4.50
N ASN A 63 6.05 -13.92 -3.66
CA ASN A 63 6.42 -14.56 -2.40
C ASN A 63 7.26 -15.82 -2.57
N ALA A 64 6.93 -16.68 -3.54
CA ALA A 64 7.72 -17.86 -3.85
C ALA A 64 9.14 -17.50 -4.33
N CYS A 65 9.26 -16.47 -5.18
CA CYS A 65 10.53 -15.98 -5.68
C CYS A 65 11.40 -15.34 -4.59
N ASP A 66 10.78 -14.58 -3.68
CA ASP A 66 11.44 -13.95 -2.53
C ASP A 66 11.90 -15.00 -1.51
N ALA A 67 11.11 -16.07 -1.27
CA ALA A 67 11.51 -17.17 -0.38
C ALA A 67 12.72 -17.96 -0.90
N ASP A 68 12.83 -18.16 -2.22
CA ASP A 68 13.98 -18.83 -2.87
C ASP A 68 15.27 -17.99 -2.79
N GLY A 69 15.15 -16.67 -2.64
CA GLY A 69 16.28 -15.73 -2.58
C GLY A 69 16.52 -15.05 -1.23
N GLY A 70 15.64 -15.24 -0.24
CA GLY A 70 15.60 -14.42 0.96
C GLY A 70 14.40 -14.72 1.88
N THR A 71 13.80 -13.68 2.44
CA THR A 71 12.62 -13.79 3.32
C THR A 71 11.37 -13.44 2.51
N PRO A 72 10.33 -14.30 2.48
CA PRO A 72 9.07 -13.97 1.81
C PRO A 72 8.42 -12.75 2.46
N LEU A 73 7.66 -11.99 1.66
CA LEU A 73 6.97 -10.78 2.09
C LEU A 73 5.60 -11.07 2.79
N GLY A 74 5.05 -12.25 2.55
CA GLY A 74 3.67 -12.58 2.86
C GLY A 74 2.72 -12.09 1.76
N ILE A 75 1.66 -12.87 1.51
CA ILE A 75 0.71 -12.55 0.45
C ILE A 75 -0.10 -11.31 0.79
N GLN A 76 -0.42 -11.09 2.07
CA GLN A 76 -1.23 -9.95 2.50
C GLN A 76 -0.49 -8.62 2.33
N THR A 77 0.83 -8.59 2.53
CA THR A 77 1.61 -7.36 2.27
C THR A 77 1.65 -7.03 0.79
N CYS A 78 1.74 -8.03 -0.09
CA CYS A 78 1.64 -7.80 -1.52
C CYS A 78 0.25 -7.32 -1.94
N LEU A 79 -0.83 -7.91 -1.41
CA LEU A 79 -2.20 -7.48 -1.71
C LEU A 79 -2.51 -6.08 -1.14
N GLY A 80 -1.99 -5.77 0.05
CA GLY A 80 -2.10 -4.47 0.69
C GLY A 80 -1.38 -3.34 -0.06
N HIS A 81 -0.45 -3.67 -0.96
CA HIS A 81 0.24 -2.69 -1.79
C HIS A 81 -0.72 -1.78 -2.55
N GLU A 82 -1.84 -2.30 -3.05
CA GLU A 82 -2.83 -1.48 -3.77
C GLU A 82 -3.44 -0.37 -2.89
N LEU A 83 -3.63 -0.63 -1.60
CA LEU A 83 -4.09 0.38 -0.64
C LEU A 83 -2.99 1.40 -0.34
N ASP A 84 -1.75 0.95 -0.22
CA ASP A 84 -0.62 1.82 0.08
C ASP A 84 -0.18 2.65 -1.13
N GLN A 85 -0.30 2.12 -2.35
CA GLN A 85 0.07 2.80 -3.58
C GLN A 85 -0.75 4.08 -3.77
N ARG A 86 -1.99 4.11 -3.29
CA ARG A 86 -2.83 5.33 -3.26
C ARG A 86 -2.21 6.46 -2.44
N TRP A 87 -1.32 6.13 -1.51
CA TRP A 87 -0.57 7.09 -0.69
C TRP A 87 0.85 7.34 -1.19
N ALA A 88 1.25 6.77 -2.33
CA ALA A 88 2.60 6.88 -2.85
C ALA A 88 3.06 8.34 -2.96
N TRP A 89 2.18 9.23 -3.42
CA TRP A 89 2.48 10.66 -3.53
C TRP A 89 2.87 11.32 -2.21
N ALA A 90 2.25 10.91 -1.09
CA ALA A 90 2.52 11.46 0.25
C ALA A 90 3.53 10.61 1.05
N THR A 91 4.08 9.55 0.47
CA THR A 91 4.94 8.60 1.18
C THR A 91 6.41 8.94 0.98
N THR A 92 7.18 8.95 2.08
CA THR A 92 8.63 9.25 2.08
C THR A 92 9.44 8.15 2.74
N GLY A 93 10.77 8.20 2.56
CA GLY A 93 11.72 7.32 3.24
C GLY A 93 11.53 5.84 2.89
N PRO A 94 11.74 4.90 3.85
CA PRO A 94 11.75 3.46 3.57
C PRO A 94 10.44 2.93 3.00
N ARG A 95 9.31 3.54 3.38
CA ARG A 95 7.99 3.12 2.87
C ARG A 95 7.86 3.45 1.39
N SER A 96 8.39 4.60 0.95
CA SER A 96 8.39 4.99 -0.47
C SER A 96 9.24 4.03 -1.30
N LEU A 97 10.41 3.65 -0.77
CA LEU A 97 11.26 2.61 -1.37
C LEU A 97 10.52 1.28 -1.47
N GLY A 98 9.83 0.87 -0.41
CA GLY A 98 9.03 -0.35 -0.38
C GLY A 98 7.94 -0.38 -1.46
N LEU A 99 7.23 0.73 -1.67
CA LEU A 99 6.21 0.84 -2.73
C LEU A 99 6.82 0.70 -4.12
N ALA A 100 7.88 1.45 -4.40
CA ALA A 100 8.55 1.39 -5.69
C ALA A 100 9.14 0.00 -5.97
N ALA A 101 9.70 -0.65 -4.93
CA ALA A 101 10.20 -2.01 -5.04
C ALA A 101 9.08 -3.02 -5.34
N MET A 102 7.91 -2.86 -4.72
CA MET A 102 6.75 -3.71 -5.02
C MET A 102 6.20 -3.48 -6.42
N ASP A 103 6.11 -2.23 -6.88
CA ASP A 103 5.73 -1.92 -8.27
C ASP A 103 6.66 -2.61 -9.27
N CYS A 104 7.97 -2.60 -9.01
CA CYS A 104 8.95 -3.34 -9.81
C CYS A 104 8.69 -4.86 -9.79
N LYS A 105 8.42 -5.44 -8.62
CA LYS A 105 8.15 -6.89 -8.46
C LYS A 105 6.86 -7.32 -9.15
N LEU A 106 5.81 -6.50 -9.11
CA LEU A 106 4.55 -6.74 -9.81
C LEU A 106 4.74 -6.70 -11.33
N ALA A 107 5.56 -5.78 -11.83
CA ALA A 107 5.90 -5.68 -13.25
C ALA A 107 6.84 -6.78 -13.77
N ALA A 108 7.60 -7.42 -12.89
CA ALA A 108 8.51 -8.50 -13.27
C ALA A 108 7.76 -9.72 -13.84
N ALA A 109 8.35 -10.39 -14.83
CA ALA A 109 7.76 -11.57 -15.45
C ALA A 109 8.08 -12.88 -14.71
N ASP A 110 9.24 -12.95 -14.06
CA ASP A 110 9.80 -14.16 -13.45
C ASP A 110 10.57 -13.85 -12.16
N CYS A 111 11.06 -14.90 -11.49
CA CYS A 111 11.81 -14.76 -10.26
C CYS A 111 13.16 -14.05 -10.41
N ALA A 112 13.77 -14.05 -11.60
CA ALA A 112 15.00 -13.30 -11.81
C ALA A 112 14.69 -11.79 -11.79
N GLY A 113 13.60 -11.36 -12.44
CA GLY A 113 13.10 -10.00 -12.38
C GLY A 113 12.69 -9.57 -10.97
N VAL A 114 11.90 -10.39 -10.27
CA VAL A 114 11.46 -10.09 -8.88
C VAL A 114 12.66 -9.86 -7.97
N ARG A 115 13.68 -10.74 -8.01
CA ARG A 115 14.87 -10.62 -7.18
C ARG A 115 15.78 -9.47 -7.59
N ALA A 116 15.77 -9.06 -8.86
CA ALA A 116 16.52 -7.90 -9.31
C ALA A 116 15.98 -6.61 -8.68
N CYS A 117 14.67 -6.50 -8.45
CA CYS A 117 14.05 -5.30 -7.87
C CYS A 117 14.56 -4.95 -6.46
N THR A 118 14.88 -5.96 -5.63
CA THR A 118 15.36 -5.76 -4.26
C THR A 118 16.69 -6.48 -4.05
N PRO A 119 17.81 -5.87 -4.46
CA PRO A 119 19.13 -6.44 -4.19
C PRO A 119 19.41 -6.54 -2.69
N ALA A 120 20.33 -7.43 -2.30
CA ALA A 120 20.70 -7.62 -0.90
C ALA A 120 21.27 -6.32 -0.30
N ALA A 121 20.61 -5.78 0.73
CA ALA A 121 20.97 -4.50 1.34
C ALA A 121 22.42 -4.49 1.86
N GLU A 122 22.93 -5.63 2.36
CA GLU A 122 24.28 -5.77 2.92
C GLU A 122 25.38 -5.45 1.90
N ALA A 123 25.09 -5.55 0.60
CA ALA A 123 26.01 -5.15 -0.46
C ALA A 123 26.37 -3.66 -0.41
N PHE A 124 25.56 -2.83 0.24
CA PHE A 124 25.69 -1.38 0.31
C PHE A 124 26.24 -0.87 1.66
N ALA A 125 26.84 -1.76 2.47
CA ALA A 125 27.38 -1.39 3.79
C ALA A 125 28.45 -0.29 3.74
N GLU A 126 29.27 -0.23 2.67
CA GLU A 126 30.25 0.84 2.48
C GLU A 126 29.56 2.19 2.22
N ALA A 127 28.52 2.19 1.38
CA ALA A 127 27.78 3.39 1.02
C ALA A 127 27.11 4.05 2.24
N CYS A 128 26.62 3.24 3.18
CA CYS A 128 25.90 3.72 4.37
C CYS A 128 26.78 4.10 5.57
N ARG A 129 28.04 3.63 5.63
CA ARG A 129 28.87 3.67 6.87
C ARG A 129 28.89 5.03 7.58
N ASP A 130 28.94 6.12 6.82
CA ASP A 130 29.03 7.50 7.34
C ASP A 130 27.80 8.35 6.96
N LYS A 131 26.68 7.70 6.63
CA LYS A 131 25.45 8.33 6.13
C LYS A 131 24.22 7.81 6.88
N ALA A 132 24.25 7.86 8.21
CA ALA A 132 23.14 7.48 9.06
C ALA A 132 21.84 8.25 8.70
N GLY A 133 20.72 7.53 8.59
CA GLY A 133 19.40 8.07 8.27
C GLY A 133 19.27 8.61 6.84
N ALA A 134 20.23 8.33 5.96
CA ALA A 134 20.25 8.90 4.62
C ALA A 134 19.56 8.02 3.57
N ASP A 135 18.94 8.69 2.61
CA ASP A 135 18.51 8.15 1.32
C ASP A 135 19.57 8.48 0.27
N LEU A 136 20.07 7.46 -0.45
CA LEU A 136 21.16 7.65 -1.40
C LEU A 136 21.03 6.83 -2.67
N CYS A 137 21.66 7.30 -3.74
CA CYS A 137 21.83 6.57 -4.99
C CYS A 137 23.25 6.03 -5.11
N GLU A 138 23.40 4.71 -5.24
CA GLU A 138 24.64 4.05 -5.63
C GLU A 138 24.49 3.53 -7.07
N GLY A 139 24.88 4.36 -8.04
CA GLY A 139 24.50 4.12 -9.44
C GLY A 139 22.98 4.25 -9.61
N ASP A 140 22.36 3.26 -10.23
CA ASP A 140 20.90 3.18 -10.40
C ASP A 140 20.19 2.47 -9.22
N THR A 141 20.89 2.18 -8.13
CA THR A 141 20.27 1.60 -6.92
C THR A 141 19.93 2.68 -5.90
N TRP A 142 18.67 2.76 -5.51
CA TRP A 142 18.21 3.53 -4.36
C TRP A 142 18.43 2.72 -3.07
N VAL A 143 19.20 3.26 -2.13
CA VAL A 143 19.52 2.64 -0.84
C VAL A 143 19.04 3.53 0.30
N PHE A 144 18.37 2.93 1.28
CA PHE A 144 18.03 3.57 2.55
C PHE A 144 18.97 3.08 3.66
N CYS A 145 19.63 4.01 4.36
CA CYS A 145 20.50 3.71 5.49
C CYS A 145 19.79 3.98 6.81
N ASP A 146 19.93 3.08 7.79
CA ASP A 146 19.39 3.26 9.13
C ASP A 146 20.13 4.36 9.92
N GLU A 147 19.62 4.68 11.11
CA GLU A 147 20.17 5.70 12.01
C GLU A 147 21.58 5.38 12.55
N LEU A 148 22.11 4.18 12.28
CA LEU A 148 23.46 3.74 12.67
C LEU A 148 24.41 3.63 11.47
N GLY A 149 23.94 3.94 10.26
CA GLY A 149 24.73 3.84 9.04
C GLY A 149 24.85 2.42 8.48
N ALA A 150 23.95 1.52 8.84
CA ALA A 150 23.79 0.22 8.17
C ALA A 150 22.72 0.31 7.06
N PRO A 151 22.89 -0.39 5.94
CA PRO A 151 21.88 -0.42 4.88
C PRO A 151 20.65 -1.18 5.37
N LEU A 152 19.48 -0.54 5.31
CA LEU A 152 18.21 -1.11 5.74
C LEU A 152 17.47 -1.77 4.58
N ALA A 153 17.45 -1.11 3.43
CA ALA A 153 16.76 -1.57 2.22
C ALA A 153 17.44 -1.00 0.97
N ALA A 154 17.27 -1.71 -0.15
CA ALA A 154 17.74 -1.27 -1.45
C ALA A 154 16.75 -1.66 -2.54
N MET A 155 16.62 -0.81 -3.55
CA MET A 155 15.84 -1.04 -4.76
C MET A 155 16.69 -0.75 -6.00
N ASP A 156 16.71 -1.67 -6.95
CA ASP A 156 17.33 -1.43 -8.26
C ASP A 156 16.35 -0.68 -9.17
N CYS A 157 16.55 0.62 -9.37
CA CYS A 157 15.69 1.42 -10.24
C CYS A 157 15.78 0.94 -11.70
N ALA A 158 16.95 0.46 -12.14
CA ALA A 158 17.13 0.00 -13.51
C ALA A 158 16.34 -1.28 -13.79
N ALA A 159 16.11 -2.13 -12.79
CA ALA A 159 15.21 -3.28 -12.89
C ALA A 159 13.76 -2.87 -13.18
N ALA A 160 13.34 -1.67 -12.73
CA ALA A 160 12.06 -1.06 -13.04
C ALA A 160 12.07 -0.23 -14.34
N GLY A 161 13.21 -0.16 -15.05
CA GLY A 161 13.39 0.72 -16.22
C GLY A 161 13.46 2.21 -15.87
N LEU A 162 13.84 2.54 -14.63
CA LEU A 162 13.95 3.88 -14.09
C LEU A 162 15.42 4.21 -13.74
N SER A 163 15.69 5.47 -13.42
CA SER A 163 16.98 5.92 -12.90
C SER A 163 16.86 6.39 -11.46
N CYS A 164 17.92 6.17 -10.67
CA CYS A 164 18.02 6.73 -9.34
C CYS A 164 18.54 8.17 -9.41
N SER A 165 17.89 9.10 -8.71
CA SER A 165 18.38 10.47 -8.50
C SER A 165 18.30 10.86 -7.03
N SER A 166 19.15 11.79 -6.60
CA SER A 166 19.26 12.23 -5.20
C SER A 166 19.56 13.72 -5.07
N ASP A 167 18.72 14.57 -5.66
CA ASP A 167 18.88 16.03 -5.54
C ASP A 167 18.61 16.53 -4.10
N PHE A 168 17.53 16.05 -3.48
CA PHE A 168 17.25 16.30 -2.06
C PHE A 168 16.99 15.00 -1.28
N VAL A 169 16.24 14.08 -1.87
CA VAL A 169 15.96 12.73 -1.35
C VAL A 169 16.24 11.75 -2.47
N ALA A 170 16.78 10.56 -2.18
CA ALA A 170 16.93 9.55 -3.22
C ALA A 170 15.58 8.97 -3.64
N GLY A 171 15.45 8.62 -4.92
CA GLY A 171 14.24 7.99 -5.44
C GLY A 171 14.42 7.51 -6.88
N CYS A 172 13.59 6.55 -7.28
CA CYS A 172 13.51 6.09 -8.67
C CYS A 172 12.51 6.96 -9.46
N GLY A 173 12.88 7.35 -10.68
CA GLY A 173 11.94 8.03 -11.58
C GLY A 173 12.32 7.92 -13.05
N ALA A 174 11.42 8.40 -13.91
CA ALA A 174 11.50 8.13 -15.35
C ALA A 174 12.59 8.96 -16.04
N GLU A 175 12.70 10.24 -15.70
CA GLU A 175 13.71 11.13 -16.25
C GLU A 175 14.09 12.24 -15.26
N PRO A 176 15.34 12.75 -15.31
CA PRO A 176 15.77 13.85 -14.46
C PRO A 176 15.00 15.16 -14.72
N CYS A 177 14.79 15.94 -13.68
CA CYS A 177 14.20 17.27 -13.74
C CYS A 177 14.77 18.18 -12.65
N ASP A 178 14.68 19.50 -12.84
CA ASP A 178 15.06 20.47 -11.81
C ASP A 178 13.82 20.85 -11.00
N TYR A 179 13.80 20.46 -9.72
CA TYR A 179 12.69 20.73 -8.81
C TYR A 179 12.33 22.22 -8.70
N ALA A 180 13.31 23.12 -8.82
CA ALA A 180 13.10 24.55 -8.64
C ALA A 180 12.51 25.23 -9.88
N THR A 181 12.71 24.66 -11.08
CA THR A 181 12.35 25.32 -12.35
C THR A 181 11.37 24.53 -13.21
N THR A 182 11.22 23.23 -12.98
CA THR A 182 10.29 22.38 -13.72
C THR A 182 8.87 22.61 -13.21
N SER A 183 8.04 23.26 -14.03
CA SER A 183 6.66 23.54 -13.67
C SER A 183 5.78 22.29 -13.83
N PRO A 184 4.89 21.99 -12.87
CA PRO A 184 3.95 20.89 -13.00
C PRO A 184 3.00 21.13 -14.19
N SER A 185 2.58 20.06 -14.84
CA SER A 185 1.64 20.12 -15.97
C SER A 185 0.75 18.88 -16.01
N CYS A 186 -0.39 18.97 -16.69
CA CYS A 186 -1.22 17.80 -16.94
C CYS A 186 -0.70 17.02 -18.15
N ASP A 187 -0.77 15.69 -18.08
CA ASP A 187 -0.35 14.84 -19.19
C ASP A 187 -1.22 15.14 -20.43
N PRO A 188 -0.64 15.46 -21.59
CA PRO A 188 -1.40 15.74 -22.80
C PRO A 188 -2.15 14.52 -23.36
N ALA A 189 -1.76 13.30 -22.96
CA ALA A 189 -2.43 12.06 -23.35
C ALA A 189 -3.52 11.63 -22.33
N ASP A 190 -3.47 12.15 -21.10
CA ASP A 190 -4.38 11.78 -20.03
C ASP A 190 -4.63 12.97 -19.08
N SER A 191 -5.83 13.55 -19.14
CA SER A 191 -6.19 14.72 -18.33
C SER A 191 -6.24 14.44 -16.83
N ASP A 192 -6.25 13.19 -16.41
CA ASP A 192 -6.34 12.81 -15.00
C ASP A 192 -4.97 12.56 -14.37
N VAL A 193 -3.89 12.69 -15.16
CA VAL A 193 -2.51 12.52 -14.72
C VAL A 193 -1.79 13.86 -14.58
N LEU A 194 -1.29 14.12 -13.38
CA LEU A 194 -0.37 15.21 -13.08
C LEU A 194 1.07 14.75 -13.31
N ILE A 195 1.84 15.52 -14.06
CA ILE A 195 3.29 15.37 -14.21
C ILE A 195 3.96 16.44 -13.37
N GLU A 196 4.77 16.04 -12.39
CA GLU A 196 5.56 16.97 -11.60
C GLU A 196 6.96 16.45 -11.28
N CYS A 197 7.88 17.38 -11.04
CA CYS A 197 9.21 17.07 -10.58
C CYS A 197 9.16 16.78 -9.07
N SER A 198 9.55 15.57 -8.69
CA SER A 198 9.66 15.19 -7.28
C SER A 198 10.87 15.87 -6.63
N ALA A 199 10.91 15.88 -5.29
CA ALA A 199 12.07 16.35 -4.54
C ALA A 199 13.35 15.54 -4.83
N ALA A 200 13.25 14.35 -5.43
CA ALA A 200 14.41 13.57 -5.86
C ALA A 200 15.07 14.08 -7.15
N GLY A 201 14.46 15.07 -7.82
CA GLY A 201 14.96 15.57 -9.10
C GLY A 201 14.60 14.65 -10.26
N VAL A 202 13.49 13.91 -10.14
CA VAL A 202 12.94 13.06 -11.21
C VAL A 202 11.47 13.32 -11.43
N LEU A 203 11.05 13.23 -12.70
CA LEU A 203 9.64 13.35 -13.06
C LEU A 203 8.85 12.15 -12.56
N THR A 204 7.70 12.47 -11.98
CA THR A 204 6.71 11.52 -11.50
C THR A 204 5.38 11.78 -12.18
N ARG A 205 4.57 10.72 -12.30
CA ARG A 205 3.20 10.77 -12.83
C ARG A 205 2.25 10.38 -11.71
N VAL A 206 1.33 11.28 -11.38
CA VAL A 206 0.34 11.12 -10.30
C VAL A 206 -1.05 11.02 -10.92
N HIS A 207 -1.68 9.85 -10.82
CA HIS A 207 -3.05 9.66 -11.26
C HIS A 207 -4.02 10.21 -10.20
N CYS A 208 -4.60 11.38 -10.48
CA CYS A 208 -5.40 12.14 -9.53
C CYS A 208 -6.61 11.37 -8.96
N PRO A 209 -7.36 10.57 -9.74
CA PRO A 209 -8.50 9.82 -9.23
C PRO A 209 -8.15 8.74 -8.21
N SER A 210 -6.93 8.19 -8.19
CA SER A 210 -6.56 7.10 -7.27
C SER A 210 -5.62 7.55 -6.14
N GLN A 211 -4.81 8.58 -6.37
CA GLN A 211 -3.81 9.03 -5.40
C GLN A 211 -4.38 9.97 -4.32
N TYR A 212 -3.73 9.98 -3.16
CA TYR A 212 -3.96 10.87 -2.04
C TYR A 212 -2.73 11.74 -1.81
N ASN A 213 -2.95 13.04 -1.60
CA ASN A 213 -1.96 13.89 -0.96
C ASN A 213 -2.30 14.06 0.53
N LEU A 214 -1.33 14.55 1.29
CA LEU A 214 -1.46 14.87 2.70
C LEU A 214 -1.18 16.35 2.94
N VAL A 215 -2.04 17.01 3.70
CA VAL A 215 -1.83 18.38 4.17
C VAL A 215 -1.90 18.41 5.69
N LEU A 216 -0.85 18.95 6.30
CA LEU A 216 -0.76 19.19 7.75
C LEU A 216 -1.06 20.66 8.02
N VAL A 217 -2.14 20.93 8.75
CA VAL A 217 -2.53 22.28 9.15
C VAL A 217 -2.25 22.48 10.62
N ASN A 218 -1.29 23.34 10.92
CA ASN A 218 -0.98 23.78 12.27
C ASN A 218 -1.95 24.87 12.72
N SER A 219 -2.73 24.60 13.76
CA SER A 219 -3.70 25.53 14.34
C SER A 219 -3.45 25.74 15.83
N THR A 220 -4.14 26.70 16.44
CA THR A 220 -4.10 26.91 17.90
C THR A 220 -4.67 25.74 18.70
N GLU A 221 -5.42 24.85 18.06
CA GLU A 221 -6.01 23.65 18.65
C GLU A 221 -5.11 22.40 18.47
N GLY A 222 -3.94 22.56 17.86
CA GLY A 222 -3.03 21.48 17.48
C GLY A 222 -2.91 21.31 15.96
N GLU A 223 -2.10 20.34 15.58
CA GLU A 223 -1.92 19.91 14.20
C GLU A 223 -3.12 19.06 13.75
N LYS A 224 -3.65 19.35 12.57
CA LYS A 224 -4.73 18.58 11.94
C LYS A 224 -4.23 18.01 10.62
N VAL A 225 -4.52 16.74 10.40
CA VAL A 225 -4.16 15.99 9.20
C VAL A 225 -5.35 15.97 8.24
N PHE A 226 -5.13 16.32 6.98
CA PHE A 226 -6.13 16.26 5.92
C PHE A 226 -5.63 15.45 4.73
N SER A 227 -6.44 14.52 4.26
CA SER A 227 -6.27 13.91 2.94
C SER A 227 -6.81 14.84 1.87
N ILE A 228 -6.10 14.89 0.74
CA ILE A 228 -6.57 15.54 -0.47
C ILE A 228 -6.68 14.48 -1.55
N ALA A 229 -7.91 14.17 -1.96
CA ALA A 229 -8.22 13.24 -3.03
C ALA A 229 -8.71 14.07 -4.22
N GLY A 230 -7.94 14.19 -5.28
CA GLY A 230 -8.39 14.87 -6.51
C GLY A 230 -9.25 13.97 -7.40
N GLU A 231 -9.86 14.58 -8.41
CA GLU A 231 -10.60 13.87 -9.47
C GLU A 231 -9.91 13.98 -10.82
N THR A 232 -9.17 15.07 -11.08
CA THR A 232 -8.53 15.30 -12.38
C THR A 232 -7.32 16.23 -12.22
N CYS A 233 -6.45 16.30 -13.21
CA CYS A 233 -5.39 17.30 -13.23
C CYS A 233 -5.96 18.64 -13.73
N GLY A 234 -5.70 19.71 -12.97
CA GLY A 234 -6.18 21.03 -13.31
C GLY A 234 -5.38 22.13 -12.62
N PHE A 235 -5.71 23.38 -12.90
CA PHE A 235 -5.08 24.51 -12.22
C PHE A 235 -5.61 24.59 -10.79
N ASP A 236 -4.70 24.46 -9.82
CA ASP A 236 -4.95 24.63 -8.40
C ASP A 236 -4.69 26.11 -8.03
N GLU A 237 -5.76 26.85 -7.77
CA GLU A 237 -5.67 28.26 -7.38
C GLU A 237 -4.97 28.48 -6.03
N GLN A 238 -5.00 27.48 -5.14
CA GLN A 238 -4.35 27.56 -3.83
C GLN A 238 -2.83 27.38 -3.96
N ARG A 239 -2.38 26.49 -4.86
CA ARG A 239 -0.94 26.30 -5.18
C ARG A 239 -0.41 27.33 -6.18
N GLY A 240 -1.29 27.93 -7.00
CA GLY A 240 -0.90 28.79 -8.12
C GLY A 240 -0.20 28.03 -9.26
N ALA A 241 -0.46 26.72 -9.38
CA ALA A 241 0.17 25.81 -10.34
C ALA A 241 -0.80 24.68 -10.72
N PHE A 242 -0.43 23.79 -11.65
CA PHE A 242 -1.20 22.57 -11.89
C PHE A 242 -1.09 21.60 -10.71
N GLY A 243 -2.17 20.89 -10.42
CA GLY A 243 -2.28 19.90 -9.35
C GLY A 243 -3.50 18.99 -9.55
N CYS A 244 -3.69 18.06 -8.63
CA CYS A 244 -4.90 17.25 -8.58
C CYS A 244 -6.03 18.03 -7.90
N VAL A 245 -7.10 18.31 -8.64
CA VAL A 245 -8.20 19.18 -8.21
C VAL A 245 -9.54 18.45 -8.21
N GLY A 246 -10.49 18.98 -7.44
CA GLY A 246 -11.89 18.54 -7.52
C GLY A 246 -12.62 19.13 -8.72
N THR A 247 -13.74 18.52 -9.09
CA THR A 247 -14.61 18.97 -10.19
C THR A 247 -15.92 19.59 -9.72
N GLY A 248 -16.20 19.52 -8.42
CA GLY A 248 -17.43 19.99 -7.80
C GLY A 248 -17.46 21.49 -7.48
N GLU A 249 -18.28 21.82 -6.48
CA GLU A 249 -18.49 23.19 -6.01
C GLU A 249 -17.21 23.79 -5.40
N ALA A 250 -17.10 25.11 -5.42
CA ALA A 250 -15.96 25.79 -4.82
C ALA A 250 -15.93 25.58 -3.30
N CYS A 251 -14.74 25.35 -2.76
CA CYS A 251 -14.46 25.26 -1.33
C CYS A 251 -13.27 26.14 -0.98
N SER A 252 -13.31 26.78 0.18
CA SER A 252 -12.35 27.83 0.55
C SER A 252 -11.29 27.38 1.55
N PHE A 253 -11.38 26.16 2.07
CA PHE A 253 -10.44 25.63 3.07
C PHE A 253 -10.35 24.11 2.98
N PHE A 254 -9.22 23.54 3.43
CA PHE A 254 -9.02 22.10 3.49
C PHE A 254 -10.11 21.43 4.32
N SER A 255 -10.76 20.42 3.74
CA SER A 255 -11.79 19.63 4.39
C SER A 255 -11.69 18.20 3.92
N GLN A 256 -12.07 17.28 4.80
CA GLN A 256 -12.21 15.86 4.51
C GLN A 256 -13.42 15.34 5.29
N GLN A 257 -14.22 14.49 4.69
CA GLN A 257 -15.29 13.78 5.39
C GLN A 257 -15.67 12.48 4.66
N CYS A 258 -16.24 11.55 5.41
CA CYS A 258 -16.88 10.36 4.89
C CYS A 258 -18.39 10.48 5.02
N ASP A 259 -19.11 10.42 3.90
CA ASP A 259 -20.55 10.27 3.85
C ASP A 259 -20.90 8.88 3.32
N GLY A 260 -21.12 7.93 4.25
CA GLY A 260 -21.24 6.52 3.91
C GLY A 260 -19.96 5.98 3.25
N ALA A 261 -20.08 5.55 1.99
CA ALA A 261 -18.94 5.09 1.20
C ALA A 261 -18.25 6.21 0.40
N VAL A 262 -18.73 7.44 0.45
CA VAL A 262 -18.17 8.54 -0.34
C VAL A 262 -17.16 9.33 0.49
N LEU A 263 -15.93 9.40 0.00
CA LEU A 263 -14.91 10.32 0.48
C LEU A 263 -15.07 11.67 -0.20
N GLU A 264 -15.31 12.73 0.57
CA GLU A 264 -15.35 14.09 0.07
C GLU A 264 -14.16 14.89 0.61
N THR A 265 -13.40 15.54 -0.29
CA THR A 265 -12.28 16.41 0.10
C THR A 265 -12.32 17.74 -0.65
N CYS A 266 -11.72 18.79 -0.08
CA CYS A 266 -11.48 20.04 -0.80
C CYS A 266 -10.11 19.99 -1.47
N ALA A 267 -10.08 19.78 -2.79
CA ALA A 267 -8.87 19.65 -3.61
C ALA A 267 -8.76 20.80 -4.61
N GLY A 268 -7.71 21.62 -4.50
CA GLY A 268 -7.47 22.75 -5.40
C GLY A 268 -8.58 23.81 -5.42
N GLY A 269 -9.25 24.03 -4.29
CA GLY A 269 -10.35 24.99 -4.17
C GLY A 269 -11.70 24.49 -4.68
N LYS A 270 -11.83 23.20 -5.01
CA LYS A 270 -13.10 22.56 -5.39
C LYS A 270 -13.34 21.27 -4.62
N LEU A 271 -14.60 20.97 -4.35
CA LEU A 271 -15.00 19.69 -3.77
C LEU A 271 -14.71 18.58 -4.76
N SER A 272 -14.09 17.53 -4.25
CA SER A 272 -13.86 16.25 -4.90
C SER A 272 -14.62 15.18 -4.16
N ARG A 273 -15.22 14.23 -4.89
CA ARG A 273 -15.95 13.10 -4.32
C ARG A 273 -15.48 11.80 -4.94
N ARG A 274 -15.02 10.87 -4.11
CA ARG A 274 -14.60 9.52 -4.51
C ARG A 274 -15.56 8.51 -3.90
N ASP A 275 -16.19 7.69 -4.75
CA ASP A 275 -17.03 6.59 -4.28
C ASP A 275 -16.15 5.39 -3.94
N CYS A 276 -15.83 5.24 -2.65
CA CYS A 276 -14.94 4.18 -2.20
C CYS A 276 -15.50 2.77 -2.44
N ALA A 277 -16.81 2.61 -2.60
CA ALA A 277 -17.40 1.30 -2.88
C ALA A 277 -17.28 0.89 -4.36
N ALA A 278 -16.97 1.84 -5.25
CA ALA A 278 -16.71 1.60 -6.66
C ALA A 278 -15.22 1.45 -6.98
N GLU A 279 -14.36 1.54 -5.96
CA GLU A 279 -12.92 1.43 -6.08
C GLU A 279 -12.49 -0.03 -6.06
N GLU A 280 -11.53 -0.36 -6.93
CA GLU A 280 -10.86 -1.66 -6.89
C GLU A 280 -9.75 -1.68 -5.84
N PRO A 281 -9.56 -2.80 -5.13
CA PRO A 281 -10.41 -3.99 -5.15
C PRO A 281 -11.72 -3.80 -4.37
N ASP A 282 -12.73 -4.61 -4.72
CA ASP A 282 -14.03 -4.65 -4.05
C ASP A 282 -13.94 -4.73 -2.51
N GLY A 283 -14.96 -4.21 -1.83
CA GLY A 283 -15.07 -4.25 -0.36
C GLY A 283 -14.52 -3.03 0.36
N GLN A 284 -14.12 -2.00 -0.39
CA GLN A 284 -13.69 -0.73 0.17
C GLN A 284 -14.86 0.14 0.65
N GLY A 285 -14.57 0.97 1.66
CA GLY A 285 -15.46 2.00 2.19
C GLY A 285 -14.68 3.24 2.59
N CYS A 286 -15.40 4.30 2.99
CA CYS A 286 -14.76 5.50 3.49
C CYS A 286 -14.57 5.40 5.01
N GLY A 287 -13.33 5.62 5.46
CA GLY A 287 -12.97 5.62 6.87
C GLY A 287 -11.89 6.63 7.19
N PHE A 288 -11.41 6.59 8.43
CA PHE A 288 -10.25 7.37 8.87
C PHE A 288 -9.11 6.42 9.20
N ILE A 289 -7.89 6.79 8.81
CA ILE A 289 -6.69 6.04 9.13
C ILE A 289 -6.45 6.15 10.64
N GLN A 290 -6.26 5.02 11.31
CA GLN A 290 -6.18 4.97 12.78
C GLN A 290 -4.75 5.11 13.31
N SER A 291 -3.73 4.83 12.49
CA SER A 291 -2.33 4.76 12.93
C SER A 291 -1.34 5.11 11.82
N GLY A 292 -0.07 5.28 12.19
CA GLY A 292 1.01 5.59 11.27
C GLY A 292 1.03 7.06 10.80
N GLN A 293 1.83 7.33 9.78
CA GLN A 293 2.09 8.69 9.29
C GLN A 293 0.87 9.43 8.73
N PHE A 294 -0.22 8.71 8.47
CA PHE A 294 -1.46 9.25 7.91
C PHE A 294 -2.62 9.22 8.90
N ALA A 295 -2.37 8.92 10.18
CA ALA A 295 -3.41 8.84 11.20
C ALA A 295 -4.27 10.11 11.24
N GLY A 296 -5.59 9.94 11.25
CA GLY A 296 -6.57 11.02 11.21
C GLY A 296 -6.96 11.50 9.81
N ALA A 297 -6.29 11.03 8.75
CA ALA A 297 -6.68 11.30 7.37
C ALA A 297 -7.87 10.43 6.95
N ALA A 298 -8.84 10.98 6.20
CA ALA A 298 -9.95 10.24 5.62
C ALA A 298 -9.55 9.52 4.33
N SER A 299 -9.96 8.28 4.12
CA SER A 299 -9.50 7.51 2.96
C SER A 299 -10.52 6.46 2.53
N CYS A 300 -10.50 6.11 1.24
CA CYS A 300 -11.03 4.82 0.81
C CYS A 300 -10.07 3.71 1.26
N GLY A 301 -10.61 2.70 1.92
CA GLY A 301 -9.85 1.54 2.39
C GLY A 301 -10.79 0.47 2.92
N LEU A 302 -10.22 -0.57 3.52
CA LEU A 302 -11.02 -1.66 4.09
C LEU A 302 -11.78 -1.18 5.33
N VAL A 303 -13.11 -1.32 5.31
CA VAL A 303 -13.97 -0.97 6.45
C VAL A 303 -14.83 -2.17 6.80
N GLY A 304 -14.63 -2.73 8.00
CA GLY A 304 -15.49 -3.78 8.53
C GLY A 304 -15.31 -5.17 7.92
N GLY A 305 -14.11 -5.50 7.43
CA GLY A 305 -13.76 -6.83 6.95
C GLY A 305 -13.88 -7.92 8.03
N ALA A 306 -14.02 -9.18 7.58
CA ALA A 306 -14.03 -10.36 8.45
C ALA A 306 -12.61 -10.80 8.89
N CYS A 307 -11.56 -10.23 8.29
CA CYS A 307 -10.16 -10.37 8.67
C CYS A 307 -9.41 -9.04 8.42
N ASP A 308 -8.19 -8.90 8.95
CA ASP A 308 -7.30 -7.75 8.74
C ASP A 308 -6.04 -8.15 7.94
N LEU A 309 -5.52 -7.25 7.11
CA LEU A 309 -4.29 -7.51 6.33
C LEU A 309 -3.02 -7.60 7.22
N GLY A 310 -3.10 -7.13 8.46
CA GLY A 310 -2.08 -7.27 9.49
C GLY A 310 -2.15 -8.58 10.28
N ASP A 311 -3.18 -9.41 10.09
CA ASP A 311 -3.31 -10.70 10.77
C ASP A 311 -2.23 -11.70 10.30
N ASP A 312 -2.00 -12.76 11.09
CA ASP A 312 -1.10 -13.85 10.73
C ASP A 312 -1.66 -14.67 9.55
N GLU A 313 -0.77 -15.01 8.62
CA GLU A 313 -1.05 -15.95 7.54
C GLU A 313 -0.74 -17.39 8.02
N ALA A 314 -1.32 -18.40 7.39
CA ALA A 314 -1.12 -19.79 7.83
C ALA A 314 -1.04 -20.80 6.69
N CYS A 315 -0.39 -21.93 6.96
CA CYS A 315 -0.45 -23.13 6.11
C CYS A 315 -1.19 -24.25 6.84
N ASP A 316 -2.25 -24.79 6.22
CA ASP A 316 -2.93 -26.02 6.62
C ASP A 316 -2.57 -27.13 5.63
N GLY A 317 -1.44 -27.79 5.89
CA GLY A 317 -0.82 -28.71 4.92
C GLY A 317 -0.34 -27.95 3.68
N GLU A 318 -1.05 -28.13 2.55
CA GLU A 318 -0.71 -27.51 1.26
C GLU A 318 -1.59 -26.29 0.95
N VAL A 319 -2.52 -25.96 1.86
CA VAL A 319 -3.45 -24.84 1.71
C VAL A 319 -2.91 -23.62 2.47
N LEU A 320 -2.64 -22.55 1.73
CA LEU A 320 -2.32 -21.23 2.26
C LEU A 320 -3.61 -20.51 2.64
N ARG A 321 -3.71 -20.04 3.89
CA ARG A 321 -4.81 -19.21 4.41
C ARG A 321 -4.33 -17.79 4.66
N PHE A 322 -5.12 -16.82 4.23
CA PHE A 322 -4.79 -15.40 4.31
C PHE A 322 -6.05 -14.54 4.27
N CYS A 323 -5.88 -13.25 4.53
CA CYS A 323 -6.89 -12.22 4.32
C CYS A 323 -6.75 -11.60 2.92
N ASP A 324 -7.74 -11.79 2.07
CA ASP A 324 -7.88 -11.09 0.80
C ASP A 324 -8.82 -9.90 1.00
N MET A 325 -8.24 -8.71 1.20
CA MET A 325 -8.99 -7.45 1.24
C MET A 325 -10.19 -7.48 2.20
N GLY A 326 -9.97 -7.98 3.42
CA GLY A 326 -11.00 -8.08 4.45
C GLY A 326 -11.87 -9.35 4.36
N THR A 327 -11.61 -10.24 3.42
CA THR A 327 -12.30 -11.53 3.28
C THR A 327 -11.32 -12.69 3.50
N PRO A 328 -11.61 -13.66 4.39
CA PRO A 328 -10.78 -14.85 4.52
C PRO A 328 -10.72 -15.63 3.20
N ALA A 329 -9.51 -15.96 2.76
CA ALA A 329 -9.24 -16.64 1.51
C ALA A 329 -8.29 -17.82 1.72
N GLU A 330 -8.36 -18.78 0.79
CA GLU A 330 -7.52 -19.98 0.78
C GLU A 330 -7.02 -20.28 -0.63
N VAL A 331 -5.77 -20.74 -0.74
CA VAL A 331 -5.18 -21.23 -1.99
C VAL A 331 -4.52 -22.59 -1.74
N ASP A 332 -4.86 -23.59 -2.54
CA ASP A 332 -4.10 -24.84 -2.62
C ASP A 332 -2.83 -24.62 -3.46
N CYS A 333 -1.68 -24.59 -2.79
CA CYS A 333 -0.40 -24.33 -3.44
C CYS A 333 -0.07 -25.36 -4.51
N ARG A 334 -0.41 -26.65 -4.32
CA ARG A 334 -0.14 -27.67 -5.34
C ARG A 334 -1.02 -27.53 -6.55
N ALA A 335 -2.30 -27.22 -6.34
CA ALA A 335 -3.22 -26.95 -7.44
C ALA A 335 -2.81 -25.69 -8.23
N ALA A 336 -2.16 -24.72 -7.57
CA ALA A 336 -1.55 -23.54 -8.17
C ALA A 336 -0.17 -23.78 -8.82
N GLY A 337 0.35 -25.02 -8.79
CA GLY A 337 1.59 -25.40 -9.47
C GLY A 337 2.87 -25.34 -8.63
N TYR A 338 2.74 -25.12 -7.32
CA TYR A 338 3.84 -25.10 -6.36
C TYR A 338 4.03 -26.47 -5.68
N THR A 339 5.13 -26.67 -4.95
CA THR A 339 5.44 -27.96 -4.31
C THR A 339 4.75 -28.13 -2.95
N GLY A 340 4.40 -27.05 -2.27
CA GLY A 340 3.77 -27.05 -0.94
C GLY A 340 3.55 -25.64 -0.40
N CYS A 341 3.25 -25.55 0.90
CA CYS A 341 3.08 -24.32 1.65
C CYS A 341 4.05 -24.30 2.84
N ALA A 342 4.68 -23.16 3.10
CA ALA A 342 5.56 -22.94 4.24
C ALA A 342 5.30 -21.57 4.89
N THR A 343 5.71 -21.42 6.15
CA THR A 343 5.61 -20.17 6.90
C THR A 343 6.98 -19.60 7.22
N ALA A 344 7.05 -18.29 7.41
CA ALA A 344 8.22 -17.57 7.89
C ALA A 344 7.79 -16.46 8.86
N GLU A 345 8.74 -15.92 9.61
CA GLU A 345 8.51 -14.76 10.48
C GLU A 345 8.98 -13.49 9.77
N GLN A 346 8.11 -12.48 9.70
CA GLN A 346 8.45 -11.19 9.12
C GLN A 346 7.75 -10.07 9.87
N GLY A 347 8.49 -9.04 10.28
CA GLY A 347 7.88 -7.87 10.93
C GLY A 347 7.13 -8.19 12.25
N GLY A 348 7.40 -9.35 12.87
CA GLY A 348 6.70 -9.79 14.09
C GLY A 348 5.37 -10.50 13.86
N ARG A 349 5.02 -10.81 12.60
CA ARG A 349 3.89 -11.64 12.22
C ARG A 349 4.35 -12.90 11.48
N THR A 350 3.55 -13.95 11.53
CA THR A 350 3.74 -15.13 10.71
C THR A 350 3.20 -14.85 9.30
N VAL A 351 4.05 -15.06 8.29
CA VAL A 351 3.69 -15.00 6.87
C VAL A 351 3.70 -16.39 6.25
N ALA A 352 2.85 -16.64 5.27
CA ALA A 352 2.76 -17.91 4.57
C ALA A 352 3.06 -17.72 3.07
N HIS A 353 3.67 -18.72 2.45
CA HIS A 353 4.00 -18.69 1.03
C HIS A 353 3.96 -20.09 0.43
N CYS A 354 3.63 -20.16 -0.86
CA CYS A 354 3.78 -21.39 -1.61
C CYS A 354 5.26 -21.61 -1.97
N THR A 355 5.74 -22.84 -1.79
CA THR A 355 7.14 -23.20 -2.05
C THR A 355 7.35 -23.58 -3.51
N PRO A 356 8.41 -23.08 -4.19
CA PRO A 356 8.71 -23.43 -5.59
C PRO A 356 8.84 -24.94 -5.85
#